data_AF-A0A015M171-F1
#
_entry.id   AF-A0A015M171-F1
#
_cell.length_a   1.000
_cell.length_b   1.000
_cell.length_c   1.000
_cell.angle_alpha   90.00
_cell.angle_beta   90.00
_cell.angle_gamma   90.00
#
_symmetry.space_group_name_H-M   'P 1'
#
loop_
_entity.id
_entity.type
_entity.pdbx_description
1 polymer ?
#
loop_
_entity_poly.entity_id
_entity_poly.type
_entity_poly.pdbx_seq_one_letter_code
_entity_poly.pdbx_strand_id
1 'polypeptide(L)'
;MKFLSKRTIFSSDLDTSKQILSSGGVSLLIENSLASHVQDFKSHSSRLLSVDLYFKGNVKLRIFVVYIPPPAESVLRSDTINLLINQQILTKQAGFYHAVCGDFNMHLDSYYPIYFNQPQVASKHIHQLFYHLLSYGYEDCTPINLSDSLGTFRRNDQITHVDYVWSCPLLKGFALTVCIFNA
;
A
#
# COMPACT_ATOMS: atom_id res chain seq x y z
N MET A 1 12.22 21.53 -27.28
CA MET A 1 12.29 20.13 -26.79
C MET A 1 11.17 19.96 -25.77
N LYS A 2 10.02 19.35 -26.14
CA LYS A 2 8.92 19.11 -25.20
C LYS A 2 9.14 17.75 -24.55
N PHE A 3 9.51 17.70 -23.27
CA PHE A 3 9.41 16.48 -22.48
C PHE A 3 7.91 16.21 -22.27
N LEU A 4 7.28 15.48 -23.19
CA LEU A 4 5.97 14.89 -22.93
C LEU A 4 6.18 13.87 -21.82
N SER A 5 5.67 14.12 -20.62
CA SER A 5 5.76 13.12 -19.54
C SER A 5 5.05 11.87 -20.03
N LYS A 6 5.76 10.72 -20.03
CA LYS A 6 5.18 9.41 -20.35
C LYS A 6 4.24 8.90 -19.24
N ARG A 7 3.97 9.72 -18.23
CA ARG A 7 3.27 9.35 -17.00
C ARG A 7 2.29 10.44 -16.58
N THR A 8 1.17 9.98 -16.06
CA THR A 8 0.17 10.76 -15.33
C THR A 8 0.40 10.62 -13.84
N ILE A 9 0.26 11.71 -13.09
CA ILE A 9 0.52 11.78 -11.65
C ILE A 9 -0.80 11.98 -10.91
N PHE A 10 -1.04 11.17 -9.88
CA PHE A 10 -2.13 11.31 -8.94
C PHE A 10 -1.54 11.55 -7.56
N SER A 11 -2.01 12.54 -6.82
CA SER A 11 -1.44 12.92 -5.52
C SER A 11 -2.53 13.07 -4.47
N SER A 12 -2.20 12.74 -3.22
CA SER A 12 -3.00 13.11 -2.07
C SER A 12 -3.00 14.62 -1.85
N ASP A 13 -4.06 15.12 -1.23
CA ASP A 13 -4.09 16.49 -0.72
C ASP A 13 -3.08 16.65 0.41
N LEU A 14 -2.44 17.82 0.49
CA LEU A 14 -1.54 18.13 1.59
C LEU A 14 -2.35 18.51 2.84
N ASP A 15 -1.90 18.07 4.02
CA ASP A 15 -2.48 18.53 5.28
C ASP A 15 -1.97 19.94 5.58
N THR A 16 -2.81 20.94 5.31
CA THR A 16 -2.51 22.36 5.57
C THR A 16 -2.95 22.81 6.97
N SER A 17 -3.60 21.92 7.75
CA SER A 17 -4.21 22.27 9.04
C SER A 17 -3.19 22.35 10.19
N LYS A 18 -2.03 21.70 10.05
CA LYS A 18 -0.95 21.73 11.04
C LYS A 18 0.21 22.55 10.50
N GLN A 19 0.57 23.64 11.19
CA GLN A 19 1.81 24.36 10.95
C GLN A 19 3.01 23.38 11.14
N ILE A 20 3.55 22.89 10.02
CA ILE A 20 4.96 22.55 9.77
C ILE A 20 5.54 21.26 10.41
N LEU A 21 4.90 20.56 11.35
CA LEU A 21 5.58 19.46 12.09
C LEU A 21 5.40 18.02 11.55
N SER A 22 4.45 17.75 10.65
CA SER A 22 4.34 16.45 9.96
C SER A 22 3.73 16.67 8.57
N SER A 23 4.56 16.90 7.56
CA SER A 23 4.10 16.89 6.17
C SER A 23 3.96 15.44 5.70
N GLY A 24 2.73 15.04 5.41
CA GLY A 24 2.44 13.88 4.57
C GLY A 24 2.64 14.22 3.09
N GLY A 25 2.30 13.27 2.23
CA GLY A 25 2.28 13.41 0.78
C GLY A 25 2.56 12.07 0.13
N VAL A 26 1.56 11.53 -0.56
CA VAL A 26 1.71 10.32 -1.36
C VAL A 26 1.26 10.58 -2.79
N SER A 27 1.99 10.02 -3.74
CA SER A 27 1.67 10.14 -5.16
C SER A 27 1.85 8.81 -5.88
N LEU A 28 1.00 8.57 -6.87
CA LEU A 28 1.11 7.46 -7.80
C LEU A 28 1.39 7.98 -9.20
N LEU A 29 2.44 7.47 -9.83
CA LEU A 29 2.77 7.75 -11.23
C LEU A 29 2.39 6.55 -12.08
N ILE A 30 1.48 6.74 -13.02
CA ILE A 30 0.98 5.70 -13.92
C ILE A 30 1.42 6.03 -15.34
N GLU A 31 1.91 5.05 -16.10
CA GLU A 31 2.23 5.25 -17.52
C GLU A 31 0.99 5.66 -18.32
N ASN A 32 1.16 6.54 -19.31
CA ASN A 32 0.02 7.10 -20.05
C ASN A 32 -0.83 6.02 -20.75
N SER A 33 -0.23 4.90 -21.14
CA SER A 33 -0.93 3.72 -21.68
C SER A 33 -1.93 3.11 -20.68
N LEU A 34 -1.62 3.16 -19.39
CA LEU A 34 -2.49 2.70 -18.32
C LEU A 34 -3.39 3.82 -17.78
N ALA A 35 -3.00 5.08 -17.97
CA ALA A 35 -3.77 6.24 -17.48
C ALA A 35 -5.18 6.32 -18.07
N SER A 36 -5.40 5.83 -19.30
CA SER A 36 -6.75 5.73 -19.89
C SER A 36 -7.69 4.78 -19.16
N HIS A 37 -7.15 3.87 -18.34
CA HIS A 37 -7.94 2.97 -17.51
C HIS A 37 -8.35 3.60 -16.18
N VAL A 38 -7.71 4.70 -15.76
CA VAL A 38 -8.03 5.37 -14.50
C VAL A 38 -9.42 6.01 -14.60
N GLN A 39 -10.32 5.62 -13.69
CA GLN A 39 -11.69 6.15 -13.64
C GLN A 39 -11.90 7.13 -12.49
N ASP A 40 -11.22 6.89 -11.37
CA ASP A 40 -11.33 7.74 -10.19
C ASP A 40 -10.03 7.70 -9.40
N PHE A 41 -9.79 8.74 -8.61
CA PHE A 41 -8.77 8.74 -7.58
C PHE A 41 -9.26 9.54 -6.37
N LYS A 42 -8.90 9.08 -5.18
CA LYS A 42 -9.35 9.70 -3.94
C LYS A 42 -8.20 9.85 -2.96
N SER A 43 -7.98 11.09 -2.57
CA SER A 43 -7.22 11.46 -1.38
C SER A 43 -8.09 11.18 -0.15
N HIS A 44 -7.71 10.18 0.66
CA HIS A 44 -8.40 9.88 1.93
C HIS A 44 -7.78 10.65 3.09
N SER A 45 -6.48 10.91 2.98
CA SER A 45 -5.69 11.80 3.82
C SER A 45 -4.42 12.17 3.07
N SER A 46 -3.58 13.04 3.63
CA SER A 46 -2.24 13.33 3.08
C SER A 46 -1.31 12.12 3.03
N ARG A 47 -1.69 11.00 3.63
CA ARG A 47 -0.88 9.78 3.73
C ARG A 47 -1.55 8.55 3.13
N LEU A 48 -2.74 8.69 2.54
CA LEU A 48 -3.46 7.60 1.92
C LEU A 48 -4.20 8.08 0.67
N LEU A 49 -3.80 7.55 -0.47
CA LEU A 49 -4.39 7.76 -1.79
C LEU A 49 -4.94 6.43 -2.31
N SER A 50 -6.08 6.45 -2.96
CA SER A 50 -6.54 5.33 -3.80
C SER A 50 -6.71 5.75 -5.25
N VAL A 51 -6.35 4.89 -6.19
CA VAL A 51 -6.56 5.10 -7.63
C VAL A 51 -7.27 3.88 -8.22
N ASP A 52 -8.35 4.13 -8.95
CA ASP A 52 -9.25 3.12 -9.51
C ASP A 52 -8.99 2.96 -10.99
N LEU A 53 -8.67 1.74 -11.42
CA LEU A 53 -8.44 1.38 -12.81
C LEU A 53 -9.47 0.35 -13.26
N TYR A 54 -10.16 0.64 -14.37
CA TYR A 54 -11.14 -0.27 -14.96
C TYR A 54 -10.59 -0.82 -16.27
N PHE A 55 -10.58 -2.15 -16.37
CA PHE A 55 -10.11 -2.88 -17.55
C PHE A 55 -11.28 -3.59 -18.24
N LYS A 56 -11.02 -4.08 -19.45
CA LYS A 56 -11.96 -4.91 -20.20
C LYS A 56 -12.34 -6.16 -19.39
N GLY A 57 -13.52 -6.70 -19.66
CA GLY A 57 -14.04 -7.86 -18.92
C GLY A 57 -14.55 -7.53 -17.52
N ASN A 58 -14.95 -6.27 -17.27
CA ASN A 58 -15.47 -5.79 -15.98
C ASN A 58 -14.48 -5.95 -14.81
N VAL A 59 -13.18 -5.93 -15.09
CA VAL A 59 -12.13 -6.03 -14.08
C VAL A 59 -11.89 -4.65 -13.48
N LYS A 60 -12.08 -4.55 -12.16
CA LYS A 60 -11.84 -3.32 -11.41
C LYS A 60 -10.65 -3.54 -10.47
N LEU A 61 -9.64 -2.68 -10.58
CA LEU A 61 -8.46 -2.67 -9.73
C LEU A 61 -8.40 -1.37 -8.95
N ARG A 62 -8.17 -1.43 -7.64
CA ARG A 62 -7.85 -0.26 -6.82
C ARG A 62 -6.45 -0.39 -6.25
N ILE A 63 -5.62 0.61 -6.50
CA ILE A 63 -4.28 0.71 -5.92
C ILE A 63 -4.33 1.71 -4.78
N PHE A 64 -3.92 1.29 -3.58
CA PHE A 64 -3.69 2.16 -2.46
C PHE A 64 -2.21 2.53 -2.36
N VAL A 65 -1.90 3.82 -2.23
CA VAL A 65 -0.57 4.30 -1.87
C VAL A 65 -0.65 4.87 -0.46
N VAL A 66 0.18 4.35 0.44
CA VAL A 66 0.14 4.71 1.85
C VAL A 66 1.52 5.08 2.38
N TYR A 67 1.55 6.07 3.28
CA TYR A 67 2.71 6.38 4.10
C TYR A 67 2.32 6.30 5.57
N ILE A 68 2.57 5.15 6.20
CA ILE A 68 2.26 4.94 7.60
C ILE A 68 3.28 5.71 8.46
N PRO A 69 2.83 6.60 9.36
CA PRO A 69 3.72 7.36 10.24
C PRO A 69 4.64 6.46 11.10
N PRO A 70 5.82 6.98 11.51
CA PRO A 70 6.73 6.26 12.38
C PRO A 70 6.10 5.99 13.77
N PRO A 71 6.62 5.02 14.54
CA PRO A 71 6.07 4.66 15.85
C PRO A 71 5.95 5.82 16.86
N ALA A 72 6.78 6.87 16.72
CA ALA A 72 6.73 8.06 17.56
C ALA A 72 5.42 8.87 17.40
N GLU A 73 4.73 8.75 16.26
CA GLU A 73 3.46 9.42 15.96
C GLU A 73 2.27 8.45 16.15
N SER A 74 2.17 7.83 17.33
CA SER A 74 1.29 6.68 17.58
C SER A 74 -0.20 6.88 17.26
N VAL A 75 -0.75 8.07 17.52
CA VAL A 75 -2.15 8.42 17.22
C VAL A 75 -2.37 8.49 15.71
N LEU A 76 -1.60 9.33 15.00
CA LEU A 76 -1.69 9.49 13.54
C LEU A 76 -1.43 8.15 12.82
N ARG A 77 -0.50 7.37 13.34
CA ARG A 77 -0.20 6.02 12.86
C ARG A 77 -1.41 5.10 12.97
N SER A 78 -2.05 5.08 14.14
CA SER A 78 -3.25 4.28 14.39
C SER A 78 -4.40 4.68 13.47
N ASP A 79 -4.63 5.98 13.33
CA ASP A 79 -5.70 6.52 12.47
C ASP A 79 -5.45 6.18 11.00
N THR A 80 -4.21 6.31 10.53
CA THR A 80 -3.83 5.97 9.14
C THR A 80 -4.05 4.49 8.86
N ILE A 81 -3.66 3.60 9.78
CA ILE A 81 -3.85 2.15 9.63
C ILE A 81 -5.35 1.79 9.65
N ASN A 82 -6.11 2.34 10.59
CA ASN A 82 -7.55 2.10 10.69
C ASN A 82 -8.27 2.55 9.41
N LEU A 83 -7.90 3.72 8.89
CA LEU A 83 -8.44 4.24 7.65
C LEU A 83 -8.11 3.32 6.47
N LEU A 84 -6.87 2.85 6.34
CA LEU A 84 -6.47 1.91 5.30
C LEU A 84 -7.28 0.60 5.36
N ILE A 85 -7.38 -0.02 6.54
CA ILE A 85 -8.13 -1.27 6.72
C ILE A 85 -9.59 -1.07 6.34
N ASN A 86 -10.21 0.03 6.79
CA ASN A 86 -11.59 0.34 6.43
C ASN A 86 -11.76 0.52 4.92
N GLN A 87 -10.85 1.23 4.24
CA GLN A 87 -10.90 1.37 2.79
C GLN A 87 -10.70 0.05 2.05
N GLN A 88 -9.83 -0.85 2.54
CA GLN A 88 -9.65 -2.19 1.98
C GLN A 88 -10.91 -3.05 2.11
N ILE A 89 -11.61 -2.99 3.25
CA ILE A 89 -12.89 -3.69 3.46
C ILE A 89 -13.96 -3.18 2.50
N LEU A 90 -14.12 -1.86 2.40
CA LEU A 90 -15.08 -1.23 1.48
C LEU A 90 -14.78 -1.59 0.01
N THR A 91 -13.50 -1.64 -0.34
CA THR A 91 -13.04 -1.98 -1.70
C THR A 91 -13.36 -3.44 -2.05
N LYS A 92 -13.12 -4.36 -1.11
CA LYS A 92 -13.51 -5.76 -1.25
C LYS A 92 -15.02 -5.91 -1.43
N GLN A 93 -15.82 -5.21 -0.63
CA GLN A 93 -17.29 -5.23 -0.73
C GLN A 93 -17.80 -4.66 -2.06
N ALA A 94 -17.08 -3.69 -2.64
CA ALA A 94 -17.38 -3.14 -3.95
C ALA A 94 -16.94 -4.03 -5.14
N GLY A 95 -16.37 -5.22 -4.86
CA GLY A 95 -15.97 -6.18 -5.88
C GLY A 95 -14.70 -5.82 -6.63
N PHE A 96 -13.82 -5.02 -6.03
CA PHE A 96 -12.53 -4.67 -6.62
C PHE A 96 -11.47 -5.73 -6.28
N TYR A 97 -10.58 -5.99 -7.23
CA TYR A 97 -9.23 -6.41 -6.90
C TYR A 97 -8.47 -5.21 -6.34
N HIS A 98 -7.53 -5.44 -5.43
CA HIS A 98 -6.79 -4.35 -4.86
C HIS A 98 -5.42 -4.75 -4.33
N ALA A 99 -4.55 -3.74 -4.32
CA ALA A 99 -3.22 -3.82 -3.74
C ALA A 99 -2.94 -2.54 -2.96
N VAL A 100 -2.05 -2.63 -1.97
CA VAL A 100 -1.52 -1.49 -1.23
C VAL A 100 -0.01 -1.48 -1.37
N CYS A 101 0.57 -0.30 -1.59
CA CYS A 101 2.01 -0.10 -1.60
C CYS A 101 2.43 1.15 -0.84
N GLY A 102 3.68 1.17 -0.40
CA GLY A 102 4.33 2.33 0.19
C GLY A 102 5.10 1.99 1.46
N ASP A 103 5.49 3.03 2.20
CA ASP A 103 6.28 2.91 3.43
C ASP A 103 5.36 2.62 4.61
N PHE A 104 5.52 1.45 5.22
CA PHE A 104 4.74 1.01 6.37
C PHE A 104 5.36 1.43 7.70
N ASN A 105 6.63 1.84 7.72
CA ASN A 105 7.42 2.03 8.94
C ASN A 105 7.28 0.83 9.91
N MET A 106 7.29 -0.39 9.36
CA MET A 106 7.12 -1.66 10.07
C MET A 106 8.08 -2.72 9.55
N HIS A 107 8.44 -3.65 10.43
CA HIS A 107 9.35 -4.74 10.10
C HIS A 107 8.58 -6.06 10.09
N LEU A 108 8.29 -6.58 8.89
CA LEU A 108 7.56 -7.83 8.71
C LEU A 108 8.31 -9.04 9.27
N ASP A 109 9.64 -9.08 9.07
CA ASP A 109 10.49 -10.17 9.56
C ASP A 109 10.44 -10.33 11.08
N SER A 110 10.42 -9.20 11.80
CA SER A 110 10.25 -9.18 13.25
C SER A 110 8.85 -9.60 13.69
N TYR A 111 7.86 -9.48 12.80
CA TYR A 111 6.46 -9.79 13.11
C TYR A 111 6.11 -11.26 12.86
N TYR A 112 6.71 -11.94 11.89
CA TYR A 112 6.41 -13.35 11.61
C TYR A 112 6.51 -14.27 12.85
N PRO A 113 7.57 -14.22 13.68
CA PRO A 113 7.64 -15.03 14.89
C PRO A 113 6.54 -14.71 15.89
N ILE A 114 6.08 -13.46 15.96
CA ILE A 114 4.98 -13.04 16.84
C ILE A 114 3.66 -13.61 16.32
N TYR A 115 3.41 -13.49 15.02
CA TYR A 115 2.19 -13.98 14.38
C TYR A 115 1.98 -15.49 14.59
N PHE A 116 3.02 -16.30 14.34
CA PHE A 116 2.91 -17.75 14.41
C PHE A 116 2.97 -18.31 15.84
N ASN A 117 3.71 -17.68 16.76
CA ASN A 117 3.96 -18.25 18.08
C ASN A 117 3.23 -17.54 19.22
N GLN A 118 2.69 -16.32 19.00
CA GLN A 118 2.10 -15.48 20.04
C GLN A 118 0.78 -14.82 19.56
N PRO A 119 -0.29 -15.58 19.29
CA PRO A 119 -1.52 -15.06 18.69
C PRO A 119 -2.19 -13.94 19.51
N GLN A 120 -2.07 -13.99 20.85
CA GLN A 120 -2.60 -12.95 21.75
C GLN A 120 -1.81 -11.64 21.67
N VAL A 121 -0.55 -11.68 21.26
CA VAL A 121 0.28 -10.49 21.02
C VAL A 121 0.09 -10.01 19.59
N ALA A 122 -0.01 -10.93 18.64
CA ALA A 122 -0.16 -10.65 17.22
C ALA A 122 -1.41 -9.82 16.90
N SER A 123 -2.52 -10.02 17.64
CA SER A 123 -3.78 -9.31 17.47
C SER A 123 -3.83 -7.93 18.14
N LYS A 124 -2.77 -7.51 18.85
CA LYS A 124 -2.72 -6.20 19.50
C LYS A 124 -2.68 -5.07 18.47
N HIS A 125 -3.20 -3.91 18.87
CA HIS A 125 -3.33 -2.70 18.06
C HIS A 125 -2.03 -2.29 17.32
N ILE A 126 -0.88 -2.43 17.98
CA ILE A 126 0.44 -2.09 17.38
C ILE A 126 0.78 -2.91 16.13
N HIS A 127 0.20 -4.11 16.01
CA HIS A 127 0.42 -5.06 14.92
C HIS A 127 -0.78 -5.19 13.99
N GLN A 128 -1.82 -4.38 14.18
CA GLN A 128 -3.12 -4.59 13.55
C GLN A 128 -3.08 -4.66 12.02
N LEU A 129 -2.17 -3.92 11.37
CA LEU A 129 -2.05 -3.92 9.91
C LEU A 129 -1.58 -5.28 9.39
N PHE A 130 -0.44 -5.78 9.87
CA PHE A 130 0.06 -7.09 9.45
C PHE A 130 -0.85 -8.22 9.92
N TYR A 131 -1.44 -8.10 11.12
CA TYR A 131 -2.44 -9.05 11.57
C TYR A 131 -3.62 -9.12 10.60
N HIS A 132 -4.15 -7.98 10.17
CA HIS A 132 -5.22 -7.90 9.17
C HIS A 132 -4.78 -8.52 7.84
N LEU A 133 -3.66 -8.07 7.28
CA LEU A 133 -3.18 -8.56 5.98
C LEU A 133 -3.02 -10.08 5.97
N LEU A 134 -2.30 -10.65 6.95
CA LEU A 134 -2.08 -12.09 7.03
C LEU A 134 -3.38 -12.87 7.30
N SER A 135 -4.20 -12.42 8.25
CA SER A 135 -5.42 -13.15 8.64
C SER A 135 -6.49 -13.14 7.56
N TYR A 136 -6.47 -12.16 6.66
CA TYR A 136 -7.37 -12.08 5.50
C TYR A 136 -6.72 -12.59 4.19
N GLY A 137 -5.54 -13.22 4.29
CA GLY A 137 -4.88 -13.91 3.18
C GLY A 137 -4.29 -12.96 2.13
N TYR A 138 -3.97 -11.72 2.49
CA TYR A 138 -3.17 -10.87 1.61
C TYR A 138 -1.76 -11.44 1.49
N GLU A 139 -1.14 -11.16 0.35
CA GLU A 139 0.18 -11.67 0.02
C GLU A 139 1.15 -10.53 -0.23
N ASP A 140 2.33 -10.63 0.36
CA ASP A 140 3.46 -9.75 0.05
C ASP A 140 3.97 -10.06 -1.38
N CYS A 141 3.94 -9.04 -2.22
CA CYS A 141 4.33 -9.03 -3.62
C CYS A 141 5.56 -8.17 -3.86
N THR A 142 6.25 -7.75 -2.79
CA THR A 142 7.45 -6.93 -2.90
C THR A 142 8.52 -7.69 -3.68
N PRO A 143 9.07 -7.13 -4.77
CA PRO A 143 10.04 -7.83 -5.60
C PRO A 143 11.33 -8.07 -4.82
N ILE A 144 11.56 -9.32 -4.42
CA ILE A 144 12.78 -9.75 -3.72
C ILE A 144 13.90 -9.85 -4.75
N ASN A 145 14.83 -8.90 -4.76
CA ASN A 145 16.07 -9.06 -5.50
C ASN A 145 16.98 -10.01 -4.68
N LEU A 146 17.47 -11.09 -5.27
CA LEU A 146 18.14 -12.24 -4.61
C LEU A 146 19.46 -11.93 -3.86
N SER A 147 19.77 -10.67 -3.51
CA SER A 147 21.01 -10.31 -2.82
C SER A 147 20.79 -9.99 -1.34
N ASP A 148 21.64 -10.51 -0.47
CA ASP A 148 21.55 -10.53 1.00
C ASP A 148 21.47 -9.18 1.74
N SER A 149 21.44 -8.02 1.05
CA SER A 149 21.22 -6.70 1.66
C SER A 149 19.83 -6.12 1.34
N LEU A 150 18.80 -6.92 1.63
CA LEU A 150 17.38 -6.79 1.22
C LEU A 150 16.55 -5.64 1.83
N GLY A 151 17.12 -4.74 2.63
CA GLY A 151 16.34 -3.67 3.25
C GLY A 151 16.10 -2.49 2.31
N THR A 152 14.94 -1.87 2.46
CA THR A 152 14.51 -0.69 1.69
C THR A 152 14.91 0.62 2.37
N PHE A 153 15.34 0.57 3.64
CA PHE A 153 15.77 1.71 4.43
C PHE A 153 17.11 1.43 5.13
N ARG A 154 17.98 2.45 5.22
CA ARG A 154 19.27 2.38 5.93
C ARG A 154 19.42 3.52 6.92
N ARG A 155 19.78 3.20 8.17
CA ARG A 155 20.14 4.18 9.21
C ARG A 155 21.26 3.64 10.09
N ASN A 156 22.32 4.42 10.29
CA ASN A 156 23.44 4.09 11.19
C ASN A 156 23.92 2.64 11.01
N ASP A 157 24.18 2.24 9.76
CA ASP A 157 24.62 0.89 9.33
C ASP A 157 23.63 -0.26 9.53
N GLN A 158 22.42 0.01 10.01
CA GLN A 158 21.32 -0.95 10.00
C GLN A 158 20.53 -0.83 8.70
N ILE A 159 20.23 -1.97 8.09
CA ILE A 159 19.41 -2.11 6.89
C ILE A 159 18.10 -2.77 7.30
N THR A 160 16.96 -2.14 6.99
CA THR A 160 15.62 -2.63 7.36
C THR A 160 14.67 -2.60 6.18
N HIS A 161 13.79 -3.59 6.08
CA HIS A 161 12.70 -3.61 5.12
C HIS A 161 11.47 -2.91 5.74
N VAL A 162 11.00 -1.82 5.11
CA VAL A 162 9.84 -1.03 5.58
C VAL A 162 8.87 -0.65 4.47
N ASP A 163 9.29 -0.75 3.21
CA ASP A 163 8.47 -0.48 2.03
C ASP A 163 7.92 -1.79 1.49
N TYR A 164 6.60 -1.90 1.33
CA TYR A 164 5.97 -3.14 0.91
C TYR A 164 4.99 -2.93 -0.23
N VAL A 165 4.69 -4.02 -0.94
CA VAL A 165 3.56 -4.15 -1.85
C VAL A 165 2.75 -5.37 -1.43
N TRP A 166 1.50 -5.19 -1.00
CA TRP A 166 0.60 -6.29 -0.63
C TRP A 166 -0.60 -6.35 -1.55
N SER A 167 -0.98 -7.54 -2.00
CA SER A 167 -2.17 -7.75 -2.82
C SER A 167 -3.23 -8.56 -2.10
N CYS A 168 -4.51 -8.33 -2.45
CA CYS A 168 -5.58 -9.18 -1.98
C CYS A 168 -5.48 -10.57 -2.63
N PRO A 169 -5.93 -11.65 -1.95
CA PRO A 169 -5.76 -13.02 -2.44
C PRO A 169 -6.35 -13.26 -3.84
N LEU A 170 -7.42 -12.54 -4.18
CA LEU A 170 -8.09 -12.67 -5.46
C LEU A 170 -7.22 -12.13 -6.62
N LEU A 171 -6.38 -11.12 -6.39
CA LEU A 171 -5.58 -10.49 -7.45
C LEU A 171 -4.51 -11.42 -7.98
N LYS A 172 -3.83 -12.19 -7.12
CA LYS A 172 -2.82 -13.16 -7.56
C LYS A 172 -3.44 -14.32 -8.35
N GLY A 173 -4.57 -14.86 -7.89
CA GLY A 173 -5.32 -15.86 -8.64
C GLY A 173 -5.72 -15.35 -10.04
N PHE A 174 -6.14 -14.09 -10.13
CA PHE A 174 -6.47 -13.45 -11.40
C PHE A 174 -5.22 -13.24 -12.29
N ALA A 175 -4.11 -12.73 -11.74
CA ALA A 175 -2.86 -12.54 -12.47
C ALA A 175 -2.24 -13.84 -12.99
N LEU A 176 -2.41 -14.95 -12.26
CA LEU A 176 -1.97 -16.29 -12.68
C LEU A 176 -2.85 -16.89 -13.78
N THR A 177 -4.11 -16.44 -13.90
CA THR A 177 -5.09 -17.00 -14.85
C THR A 177 -5.25 -16.14 -16.11
N VAL A 178 -4.98 -14.83 -16.02
CA VAL A 178 -5.15 -13.87 -17.12
C VAL A 178 -3.98 -12.88 -17.10
N CYS A 179 -3.30 -12.74 -18.24
CA CYS A 179 -2.34 -11.66 -18.45
C CYS A 179 -3.09 -10.31 -18.40
N ILE A 180 -3.15 -9.70 -17.23
CA ILE A 180 -3.69 -8.34 -17.00
C ILE A 180 -3.02 -7.31 -17.94
N PHE A 181 -1.84 -7.64 -18.47
CA PHE A 181 -1.04 -6.81 -19.36
C PHE A 181 -1.12 -7.18 -20.86
N ASN A 182 -2.00 -8.10 -21.28
CA ASN A 182 -2.28 -8.31 -22.72
C ASN A 182 -3.37 -7.34 -23.21
N ALA A 183 -3.19 -6.05 -22.93
CA ALA A 183 -4.04 -4.96 -23.41
C ALA A 183 -3.27 -4.08 -24.41
#